data_AF-A0AAV9AGG5-F1
#
_entry.id   AF-A0AAV9AGG5-F1
#
_cell.length_a   1.000
_cell.length_b   1.000
_cell.length_c   1.000
_cell.angle_alpha   90.00
_cell.angle_beta   90.00
_cell.angle_gamma   90.00
#
_symmetry.space_group_name_H-M   'P 1'
#
loop_
_entity.id
_entity.type
_entity.pdbx_description
1 polymer ?
#
loop_
_entity_poly.entity_id
_entity_poly.type
_entity_poly.pdbx_seq_one_letter_code
_entity_poly.pdbx_strand_id
1 'polypeptide(L)'
;MEADKIDALPGQPKWVDFDQYGGYVIVDPNYERALFYYFVESPHNSSDKPLVLWLNGGPGCSSLGYGALEELGPFRVNSDGKTLYLNDYAWTNAANVIFLESPIGVGFSYSNTSSDYKLNGDERTAGDSYTFLIHWLERFPHYKTREFFLAGESYAGHYVPQLAEKILQGNLNTCQTTINLKGIAIGNAEIEEDTNTMARYEYFWTHAMNSDETYAAIHQFCNFSGVDYSMECYSALDASRNERGNIEFDDIYASPCNDSLLADPKPSSKALHASANGLTDEWRNCGGDTNARVPVSSTRYSINKLRLLIQNSWRPWYTNNQVGGYVVEYKGLVFATVRGAGHKVPSYQPERALTLFSSFLEGALPLPPPS
;
A
#
# COMPACT_ATOMS: atom_id res chain seq x y z
N MET A 1 -2.05 -25.18 4.35
CA MET A 1 -0.70 -24.84 3.85
C MET A 1 -0.41 -25.56 2.54
N GLU A 2 -0.19 -26.88 2.53
CA GLU A 2 0.18 -27.62 1.31
C GLU A 2 -0.78 -27.44 0.12
N ALA A 3 -2.10 -27.39 0.38
CA ALA A 3 -3.09 -27.21 -0.68
C ALA A 3 -2.99 -25.85 -1.40
N ASP A 4 -2.41 -24.84 -0.76
CA ASP A 4 -2.26 -23.49 -1.30
C ASP A 4 -0.86 -23.27 -1.91
N LYS A 5 0.05 -24.27 -1.83
CA LYS A 5 1.43 -24.12 -2.31
C LYS A 5 1.46 -23.91 -3.83
N ILE A 6 2.29 -22.98 -4.27
CA ILE A 6 2.50 -22.65 -5.69
C ILE A 6 3.86 -23.20 -6.09
N ASP A 7 3.87 -24.25 -6.93
CA ASP A 7 5.12 -24.82 -7.45
C ASP A 7 5.87 -23.82 -8.34
N ALA A 8 5.15 -23.15 -9.24
CA ALA A 8 5.69 -22.12 -10.10
C ALA A 8 4.62 -21.20 -10.67
N LEU A 9 4.89 -19.89 -10.66
CA LEU A 9 4.10 -18.92 -11.42
C LEU A 9 4.45 -19.00 -12.94
N PRO A 10 3.49 -18.72 -13.84
CA PRO A 10 3.77 -18.64 -15.26
C PRO A 10 4.84 -17.59 -15.53
N GLY A 11 5.84 -17.97 -16.34
CA GLY A 11 6.94 -17.06 -16.68
C GLY A 11 7.93 -16.80 -15.56
N GLN A 12 7.82 -17.45 -14.39
CA GLN A 12 8.81 -17.32 -13.33
C GLN A 12 10.18 -17.93 -13.71
N PRO A 13 11.29 -17.39 -13.20
CA PRO A 13 12.60 -18.03 -13.27
C PRO A 13 12.59 -19.44 -12.64
N LYS A 14 13.28 -20.41 -13.26
CA LYS A 14 13.26 -21.83 -12.83
C LYS A 14 13.89 -22.11 -11.47
N TRP A 15 14.69 -21.19 -10.94
CA TRP A 15 15.53 -21.40 -9.76
C TRP A 15 15.28 -20.31 -8.74
N VAL A 16 14.12 -20.38 -8.09
CA VAL A 16 13.80 -19.54 -6.92
C VAL A 16 13.92 -20.37 -5.66
N ASP A 17 14.49 -19.76 -4.62
CA ASP A 17 14.81 -20.42 -3.35
C ASP A 17 13.91 -19.91 -2.22
N PHE A 18 12.61 -19.89 -2.49
CA PHE A 18 11.59 -19.52 -1.51
C PHE A 18 10.27 -20.24 -1.80
N ASP A 19 9.51 -20.48 -0.74
CA ASP A 19 8.16 -21.00 -0.84
C ASP A 19 7.16 -19.86 -1.06
N GLN A 20 6.14 -20.15 -1.88
CA GLN A 20 5.05 -19.22 -2.19
C GLN A 20 3.72 -19.97 -2.20
N TYR A 21 2.67 -19.27 -1.78
CA TYR A 21 1.34 -19.83 -1.56
C TYR A 21 0.28 -18.86 -2.08
N GLY A 22 -0.82 -19.39 -2.61
CA GLY A 22 -1.96 -18.62 -3.07
C GLY A 22 -3.26 -19.37 -2.80
N GLY A 23 -4.29 -18.65 -2.38
CA GLY A 23 -5.58 -19.28 -2.14
C GLY A 23 -6.56 -18.38 -1.41
N TYR A 24 -7.64 -19.00 -0.95
CA TYR A 24 -8.78 -18.30 -0.36
C TYR A 24 -8.94 -18.60 1.12
N VAL A 25 -9.28 -17.57 1.88
CA VAL A 25 -9.75 -17.70 3.26
C VAL A 25 -11.17 -17.14 3.34
N ILE A 26 -12.10 -17.97 3.80
CA ILE A 26 -13.49 -17.58 4.00
C ILE A 26 -13.56 -16.69 5.24
N VAL A 27 -14.12 -15.50 5.09
CA VAL A 27 -14.29 -14.51 6.16
C VAL A 27 -15.74 -14.41 6.63
N ASP A 28 -16.68 -14.93 5.83
CA ASP A 28 -18.07 -15.10 6.24
C ASP A 28 -18.69 -16.32 5.55
N PRO A 29 -18.99 -17.40 6.28
CA PRO A 29 -19.54 -18.61 5.69
C PRO A 29 -21.00 -18.46 5.27
N ASN A 30 -21.76 -17.52 5.87
CA ASN A 30 -23.19 -17.37 5.56
C ASN A 30 -23.41 -16.71 4.19
N TYR A 31 -22.47 -15.87 3.78
CA TYR A 31 -22.53 -15.12 2.51
C TYR A 31 -21.44 -15.57 1.53
N GLU A 32 -20.67 -16.59 1.91
CA GLU A 32 -19.54 -17.15 1.17
C GLU A 32 -18.56 -16.07 0.69
N ARG A 33 -18.23 -15.14 1.59
CA ARG A 33 -17.20 -14.12 1.35
C ARG A 33 -15.83 -14.73 1.55
N ALA A 34 -14.98 -14.62 0.54
CA ALA A 34 -13.63 -15.16 0.57
C ALA A 34 -12.62 -14.11 0.10
N LEU A 35 -11.58 -13.88 0.90
CA LEU A 35 -10.46 -13.06 0.52
C LEU A 35 -9.34 -13.93 -0.05
N PHE A 36 -8.82 -13.52 -1.19
CA PHE A 36 -7.65 -14.11 -1.83
C PHE A 36 -6.37 -13.51 -1.24
N TYR A 37 -5.35 -14.36 -1.07
CA TYR A 37 -4.02 -13.93 -0.67
C TYR A 37 -2.95 -14.56 -1.55
N TYR A 38 -1.85 -13.84 -1.72
CA TYR A 38 -0.59 -14.37 -2.19
C TYR A 38 0.45 -14.20 -1.07
N PHE A 39 1.08 -15.28 -0.64
CA PHE A 39 2.03 -15.29 0.46
C PHE A 39 3.39 -15.79 -0.04
N VAL A 40 4.46 -15.11 0.36
CA VAL A 40 5.83 -15.45 -0.02
C VAL A 40 6.71 -15.48 1.23
N GLU A 41 7.39 -16.59 1.43
CA GLU A 41 8.41 -16.71 2.48
C GLU A 41 9.69 -15.97 2.10
N SER A 42 10.45 -15.56 3.13
CA SER A 42 11.77 -15.00 2.88
C SER A 42 12.70 -16.06 2.29
N PRO A 43 13.49 -15.76 1.24
CA PRO A 43 14.44 -16.74 0.68
C PRO A 43 15.57 -17.11 1.66
N HIS A 44 15.76 -16.33 2.72
CA HIS A 44 16.84 -16.54 3.69
C HIS A 44 16.30 -16.52 5.11
N ASN A 45 16.38 -17.67 5.79
CA ASN A 45 15.96 -17.87 7.18
C ASN A 45 14.48 -17.49 7.41
N SER A 46 13.55 -17.92 6.53
CA SER A 46 12.10 -17.64 6.66
C SER A 46 11.55 -17.97 8.05
N SER A 47 12.10 -19.03 8.67
CA SER A 47 11.77 -19.47 10.03
C SER A 47 12.13 -18.49 11.14
N ASP A 48 12.91 -17.44 10.88
CA ASP A 48 13.31 -16.44 11.87
C ASP A 48 12.73 -15.04 11.53
N LYS A 49 12.41 -14.79 10.26
CA LYS A 49 11.91 -13.50 9.78
C LYS A 49 10.49 -13.19 10.24
N PRO A 50 10.15 -11.90 10.47
CA PRO A 50 8.80 -11.48 10.85
C PRO A 50 7.76 -11.79 9.77
N LEU A 51 6.48 -11.72 10.13
CA LEU A 51 5.36 -11.80 9.20
C LEU A 51 4.81 -10.39 8.95
N VAL A 52 4.60 -10.04 7.68
CA VAL A 52 4.09 -8.74 7.27
C VAL A 52 2.87 -8.93 6.38
N LEU A 53 1.78 -8.24 6.70
CA LEU A 53 0.64 -8.10 5.79
C LEU A 53 0.78 -6.79 5.01
N TRP A 54 0.72 -6.87 3.69
CA TRP A 54 0.70 -5.74 2.78
C TRP A 54 -0.70 -5.50 2.21
N LEU A 55 -1.13 -4.23 2.23
CA LEU A 55 -2.40 -3.76 1.68
C LEU A 55 -2.17 -2.58 0.74
N ASN A 56 -2.51 -2.73 -0.53
CA ASN A 56 -2.71 -1.58 -1.41
C ASN A 56 -4.04 -0.86 -1.06
N GLY A 57 -4.17 0.39 -1.52
CA GLY A 57 -5.34 1.23 -1.27
C GLY A 57 -6.38 1.24 -2.40
N GLY A 58 -6.60 2.41 -3.00
CA GLY A 58 -7.62 2.66 -4.01
C GLY A 58 -8.70 3.64 -3.52
N PRO A 59 -9.76 3.20 -2.83
CA PRO A 59 -10.08 1.82 -2.41
C PRO A 59 -10.32 0.87 -3.61
N GLY A 60 -9.95 -0.40 -3.46
CA GLY A 60 -10.24 -1.44 -4.45
C GLY A 60 -9.07 -1.89 -5.34
N CYS A 61 -7.85 -1.44 -5.07
CA CYS A 61 -6.66 -1.82 -5.84
C CYS A 61 -6.05 -3.13 -5.31
N SER A 62 -5.54 -4.00 -6.20
CA SER A 62 -4.98 -5.29 -5.78
C SER A 62 -3.60 -5.17 -5.17
N SER A 63 -3.44 -5.83 -4.03
CA SER A 63 -2.15 -6.07 -3.37
C SER A 63 -1.26 -7.07 -4.10
N LEU A 64 -1.85 -7.97 -4.90
CA LEU A 64 -1.09 -8.89 -5.76
C LEU A 64 -0.57 -8.16 -6.99
N GLY A 65 -1.44 -7.46 -7.71
CA GLY A 65 -1.09 -6.75 -8.94
C GLY A 65 -0.06 -5.65 -8.68
N TYR A 66 -0.37 -4.72 -7.77
CA TYR A 66 0.51 -3.60 -7.47
C TYR A 66 1.60 -4.00 -6.48
N GLY A 67 1.24 -4.33 -5.25
CA GLY A 67 2.20 -4.67 -4.20
C GLY A 67 3.18 -5.78 -4.60
N ALA A 68 2.68 -6.94 -4.99
CA ALA A 68 3.55 -8.09 -5.22
C ALA A 68 4.30 -8.03 -6.56
N LEU A 69 3.67 -7.57 -7.64
CA LEU A 69 4.21 -7.70 -9.00
C LEU A 69 4.74 -6.39 -9.60
N GLU A 70 4.36 -5.23 -9.07
CA GLU A 70 4.89 -3.93 -9.51
C GLU A 70 5.82 -3.28 -8.48
N GLU A 71 5.64 -3.54 -7.17
CA GLU A 71 6.26 -2.72 -6.11
C GLU A 71 7.27 -3.40 -5.20
N LEU A 72 6.93 -4.42 -4.42
CA LEU A 72 7.80 -4.89 -3.34
C LEU A 72 7.85 -6.39 -3.17
N GLY A 73 7.05 -7.14 -3.94
CA GLY A 73 7.14 -8.59 -3.96
C GLY A 73 8.41 -9.13 -4.63
N PRO A 74 8.56 -10.47 -4.63
CA PRO A 74 9.78 -11.15 -5.07
C PRO A 74 10.02 -11.03 -6.58
N PHE A 75 8.99 -10.67 -7.35
CA PHE A 75 9.00 -10.64 -8.80
C PHE A 75 8.56 -9.30 -9.35
N ARG A 76 8.96 -9.07 -10.59
CA ARG A 76 8.47 -8.01 -11.47
C ARG A 76 8.04 -8.57 -12.80
N VAL A 77 7.06 -7.93 -13.43
CA VAL A 77 6.59 -8.31 -14.76
C VAL A 77 7.51 -7.68 -15.82
N ASN A 78 8.00 -8.49 -16.75
CA ASN A 78 8.75 -8.00 -17.91
C ASN A 78 7.82 -7.26 -18.88
N SER A 79 8.40 -6.46 -19.78
CA SER A 79 7.66 -5.68 -20.79
C SER A 79 6.84 -6.54 -21.77
N ASP A 80 7.07 -7.85 -21.81
CA ASP A 80 6.26 -8.79 -22.61
C ASP A 80 4.90 -9.13 -21.97
N GLY A 81 4.67 -8.70 -20.72
CA GLY A 81 3.45 -8.97 -19.94
C GLY A 81 3.24 -10.45 -19.62
N LYS A 82 4.28 -11.28 -19.76
CA LYS A 82 4.19 -12.75 -19.72
C LYS A 82 5.25 -13.41 -18.87
N THR A 83 6.44 -12.83 -18.79
CA THR A 83 7.56 -13.37 -18.02
C THR A 83 7.85 -12.52 -16.79
N LEU A 84 8.43 -13.15 -15.77
CA LEU A 84 8.81 -12.50 -14.53
C LEU A 84 10.33 -12.44 -14.39
N TYR A 85 10.83 -11.42 -13.70
CA TYR A 85 12.21 -11.34 -13.23
C TYR A 85 12.25 -11.12 -11.72
N LEU A 86 13.35 -11.53 -11.07
CA LEU A 86 13.53 -11.35 -9.63
C LEU A 86 13.72 -9.88 -9.29
N ASN A 87 13.11 -9.45 -8.18
CA ASN A 87 13.30 -8.13 -7.61
C ASN A 87 14.40 -8.18 -6.55
N ASP A 88 15.58 -7.65 -6.86
CA ASP A 88 16.74 -7.62 -5.95
C ASP A 88 16.46 -6.85 -4.65
N TYR A 89 15.45 -5.97 -4.66
CA TYR A 89 15.05 -5.15 -3.52
C TYR A 89 13.68 -5.54 -2.95
N ALA A 90 13.26 -6.78 -3.17
CA ALA A 90 12.01 -7.29 -2.62
C ALA A 90 11.99 -7.19 -1.09
N TRP A 91 10.85 -6.82 -0.53
CA TRP A 91 10.65 -6.80 0.92
C TRP A 91 10.66 -8.22 1.52
N THR A 92 10.42 -9.24 0.69
CA THR A 92 10.59 -10.64 1.07
C THR A 92 12.04 -10.97 1.48
N ASN A 93 13.03 -10.16 1.11
CA ASN A 93 14.41 -10.31 1.59
C ASN A 93 14.54 -10.04 3.11
N ALA A 94 13.59 -9.30 3.70
CA ALA A 94 13.60 -8.93 5.12
C ALA A 94 12.44 -9.54 5.93
N ALA A 95 11.39 -10.05 5.29
CA ALA A 95 10.20 -10.59 5.96
C ALA A 95 9.52 -11.72 5.17
N ASN A 96 8.63 -12.46 5.82
CA ASN A 96 7.60 -13.24 5.15
C ASN A 96 6.42 -12.31 4.86
N VAL A 97 5.94 -12.22 3.61
CA VAL A 97 4.98 -11.17 3.20
C VAL A 97 3.70 -11.77 2.64
N ILE A 98 2.55 -11.38 3.21
CA ILE A 98 1.21 -11.68 2.72
C ILE A 98 0.69 -10.47 1.95
N PHE A 99 0.37 -10.64 0.68
CA PHE A 99 -0.34 -9.67 -0.15
C PHE A 99 -1.82 -10.05 -0.16
N LEU A 100 -2.65 -9.28 0.54
CA LEU A 100 -4.07 -9.57 0.70
C LEU A 100 -4.90 -8.73 -0.26
N GLU A 101 -5.72 -9.37 -1.09
CA GLU A 101 -6.69 -8.69 -1.93
C GLU A 101 -7.94 -8.35 -1.10
N SER A 102 -8.08 -7.08 -0.74
CA SER A 102 -9.15 -6.58 0.13
C SER A 102 -9.55 -5.17 -0.34
N PRO A 103 -10.84 -4.79 -0.30
CA PRO A 103 -12.00 -5.55 0.18
C PRO A 103 -12.52 -6.61 -0.80
N ILE A 104 -13.70 -7.16 -0.51
CA ILE A 104 -14.41 -8.09 -1.41
C ILE A 104 -14.67 -7.44 -2.77
N GLY A 105 -14.37 -8.18 -3.84
CA GLY A 105 -14.39 -7.71 -5.23
C GLY A 105 -13.05 -7.21 -5.76
N VAL A 106 -12.03 -7.09 -4.91
CA VAL A 106 -10.67 -6.75 -5.35
C VAL A 106 -9.97 -7.98 -5.91
N GLY A 107 -9.52 -7.88 -7.15
CA GLY A 107 -8.78 -8.95 -7.83
C GLY A 107 -9.55 -10.26 -7.81
N PHE A 108 -9.00 -11.27 -7.15
CA PHE A 108 -9.59 -12.60 -7.03
C PHE A 108 -10.53 -12.75 -5.83
N SER A 109 -10.56 -11.81 -4.88
CA SER A 109 -11.48 -11.84 -3.72
C SER A 109 -12.93 -11.65 -4.14
N TYR A 110 -13.83 -12.49 -3.60
CA TYR A 110 -15.21 -12.55 -4.09
C TYR A 110 -16.23 -12.81 -2.98
N SER A 111 -17.49 -12.56 -3.32
CA SER A 111 -18.69 -13.01 -2.60
C SER A 111 -19.67 -13.62 -3.59
N ASN A 112 -20.35 -14.68 -3.18
CA ASN A 112 -21.47 -15.25 -3.95
C ASN A 112 -22.77 -14.42 -3.82
N THR A 113 -22.76 -13.38 -2.98
CA THR A 113 -23.90 -12.47 -2.77
C THR A 113 -23.65 -11.11 -3.42
N SER A 114 -24.43 -10.76 -4.44
CA SER A 114 -24.23 -9.53 -5.23
C SER A 114 -24.40 -8.21 -4.46
N SER A 115 -25.19 -8.20 -3.38
CA SER A 115 -25.33 -7.01 -2.52
C SER A 115 -24.07 -6.71 -1.72
N ASP A 116 -23.18 -7.68 -1.50
CA ASP A 116 -21.97 -7.47 -0.71
C ASP A 116 -21.04 -6.44 -1.31
N TYR A 117 -20.92 -6.42 -2.64
CA TYR A 117 -20.08 -5.46 -3.37
C TYR A 117 -20.54 -4.00 -3.22
N LYS A 118 -21.81 -3.77 -2.85
CA LYS A 118 -22.38 -2.44 -2.59
C LYS A 118 -22.28 -2.03 -1.12
N LEU A 119 -21.96 -2.99 -0.26
CA LEU A 119 -21.89 -2.84 1.20
C LEU A 119 -20.42 -2.83 1.67
N ASN A 120 -19.47 -2.62 0.76
CA ASN A 120 -18.09 -2.35 1.12
C ASN A 120 -18.00 -1.04 1.90
N GLY A 121 -17.09 -1.00 2.86
CA GLY A 121 -16.82 0.15 3.72
C GLY A 121 -15.73 -0.19 4.73
N ASP A 122 -15.11 0.83 5.29
CA ASP A 122 -13.90 0.68 6.13
C ASP A 122 -14.09 -0.31 7.28
N GLU A 123 -15.15 -0.16 8.07
CA GLU A 123 -15.44 -1.02 9.23
C GLU A 123 -15.60 -2.48 8.84
N ARG A 124 -16.31 -2.76 7.74
CA ARG A 124 -16.49 -4.12 7.22
C ARG A 124 -15.16 -4.67 6.69
N THR A 125 -14.40 -3.85 5.98
CA THR A 125 -13.10 -4.23 5.40
C THR A 125 -12.10 -4.60 6.49
N ALA A 126 -12.06 -3.83 7.58
CA ALA A 126 -11.24 -4.14 8.75
C ALA A 126 -11.70 -5.43 9.45
N GLY A 127 -13.01 -5.63 9.60
CA GLY A 127 -13.59 -6.84 10.21
C GLY A 127 -13.31 -8.12 9.39
N ASP A 128 -13.53 -8.07 8.08
CA ASP A 128 -13.26 -9.19 7.16
C ASP A 128 -11.73 -9.47 7.11
N SER A 129 -10.88 -8.44 7.08
CA SER A 129 -9.41 -8.60 7.10
C SER A 129 -8.88 -9.17 8.43
N TYR A 130 -9.49 -8.79 9.56
CA TYR A 130 -9.16 -9.39 10.85
C TYR A 130 -9.57 -10.87 10.90
N THR A 131 -10.78 -11.19 10.43
CA THR A 131 -11.25 -12.58 10.34
C THR A 131 -10.35 -13.41 9.43
N PHE A 132 -9.90 -12.83 8.30
CA PHE A 132 -8.90 -13.43 7.44
C PHE A 132 -7.65 -13.81 8.22
N LEU A 133 -7.05 -12.89 8.98
CA LEU A 133 -5.80 -13.16 9.72
C LEU A 133 -5.96 -14.30 10.73
N ILE A 134 -7.08 -14.33 11.45
CA ILE A 134 -7.37 -15.40 12.40
C ILE A 134 -7.44 -16.75 11.69
N HIS A 135 -8.26 -16.86 10.65
CA HIS A 135 -8.43 -18.12 9.91
C HIS A 135 -7.16 -18.53 9.16
N TRP A 136 -6.40 -17.56 8.64
CA TRP A 136 -5.11 -17.79 8.00
C TRP A 136 -4.09 -18.36 8.99
N LEU A 137 -4.01 -17.82 10.20
CA LEU A 137 -3.12 -18.33 11.26
C LEU A 137 -3.50 -19.74 11.73
N GLU A 138 -4.76 -20.14 11.64
CA GLU A 138 -5.15 -21.55 11.84
C GLU A 138 -4.62 -22.46 10.73
N ARG A 139 -4.55 -21.97 9.49
CA ARG A 139 -4.00 -22.69 8.33
C ARG A 139 -2.47 -22.71 8.29
N PHE A 140 -1.83 -21.70 8.88
CA PHE A 140 -0.36 -21.54 8.97
C PHE A 140 0.09 -21.39 10.44
N PRO A 141 -0.06 -22.44 11.27
CA PRO A 141 0.07 -22.34 12.72
C PRO A 141 1.48 -21.96 13.22
N HIS A 142 2.52 -22.20 12.42
CA HIS A 142 3.91 -21.84 12.76
C HIS A 142 4.18 -20.32 12.73
N TYR A 143 3.25 -19.51 12.20
CA TYR A 143 3.33 -18.06 12.28
C TYR A 143 2.58 -17.45 13.47
N LYS A 144 1.81 -18.22 14.26
CA LYS A 144 1.00 -17.70 15.38
C LYS A 144 1.80 -16.91 16.41
N THR A 145 3.05 -17.27 16.65
CA THR A 145 3.93 -16.61 17.62
C THR A 145 4.84 -15.56 16.98
N ARG A 146 4.77 -15.39 15.66
CA ARG A 146 5.68 -14.52 14.90
C ARG A 146 5.42 -13.07 15.23
N GLU A 147 6.48 -12.27 15.26
CA GLU A 147 6.33 -10.81 15.20
C GLU A 147 5.56 -10.42 13.92
N PHE A 148 4.47 -9.69 14.11
CA PHE A 148 3.57 -9.34 13.04
C PHE A 148 3.57 -7.83 12.81
N PHE A 149 3.65 -7.42 11.55
CA PHE A 149 3.58 -6.01 11.16
C PHE A 149 2.52 -5.83 10.09
N LEU A 150 1.89 -4.65 10.11
CA LEU A 150 0.99 -4.22 9.04
C LEU A 150 1.71 -3.18 8.20
N ALA A 151 1.63 -3.32 6.89
CA ALA A 151 2.11 -2.33 5.96
C ALA A 151 1.09 -2.08 4.85
N GLY A 152 1.10 -0.88 4.29
CA GLY A 152 0.27 -0.59 3.14
C GLY A 152 0.56 0.75 2.52
N GLU A 153 -0.25 1.11 1.53
CA GLU A 153 -0.09 2.33 0.75
C GLU A 153 -1.43 3.00 0.44
N SER A 154 -1.41 4.33 0.22
CA SER A 154 -2.56 5.07 -0.31
C SER A 154 -3.74 5.07 0.67
N TYR A 155 -4.94 4.69 0.21
CA TYR A 155 -6.11 4.46 1.04
C TYR A 155 -5.92 3.40 2.14
N ALA A 156 -4.84 2.61 2.10
CA ALA A 156 -4.45 1.79 3.26
C ALA A 156 -4.07 2.64 4.49
N GLY A 157 -3.95 3.96 4.34
CA GLY A 157 -4.03 4.94 5.44
C GLY A 157 -5.27 4.80 6.32
N HIS A 158 -6.37 4.30 5.76
CA HIS A 158 -7.58 3.91 6.48
C HIS A 158 -7.54 2.44 6.90
N TYR A 159 -7.13 1.54 6.02
CA TYR A 159 -7.18 0.09 6.28
C TYR A 159 -6.23 -0.38 7.39
N VAL A 160 -4.98 0.06 7.34
CA VAL A 160 -3.93 -0.42 8.25
C VAL A 160 -4.21 -0.03 9.70
N PRO A 161 -4.54 1.24 10.04
CA PRO A 161 -4.84 1.61 11.42
C PRO A 161 -6.11 0.94 11.96
N GLN A 162 -7.15 0.81 11.14
CA GLN A 162 -8.41 0.16 11.56
C GLN A 162 -8.23 -1.34 11.77
N LEU A 163 -7.45 -2.02 10.92
CA LEU A 163 -7.09 -3.42 11.14
C LEU A 163 -6.21 -3.59 12.39
N ALA A 164 -5.25 -2.68 12.62
CA ALA A 164 -4.46 -2.68 13.85
C ALA A 164 -5.35 -2.56 15.09
N GLU A 165 -6.36 -1.69 15.05
CA GLU A 165 -7.34 -1.56 16.13
C GLU A 165 -8.13 -2.87 16.34
N LYS A 166 -8.64 -3.50 15.28
CA LYS A 166 -9.35 -4.80 15.37
C LYS A 166 -8.47 -5.88 16.00
N ILE A 167 -7.18 -5.92 15.64
CA ILE A 167 -6.21 -6.85 16.23
C ILE A 167 -6.04 -6.59 17.73
N LEU A 168 -5.83 -5.32 18.12
CA LEU A 168 -5.65 -4.97 19.54
C LEU A 168 -6.91 -5.29 20.37
N GLN A 169 -8.09 -5.00 19.85
CA GLN A 169 -9.37 -5.37 20.47
C GLN A 169 -9.53 -6.90 20.56
N GLY A 170 -9.21 -7.60 19.48
CA GLY A 170 -9.25 -9.07 19.41
C GLY A 170 -8.32 -9.75 20.42
N ASN A 171 -7.12 -9.21 20.62
CA ASN A 171 -6.14 -9.70 21.58
C ASN A 171 -6.60 -9.60 23.05
N LEU A 172 -7.63 -8.79 23.35
CA LEU A 172 -8.24 -8.75 24.70
C LEU A 172 -9.08 -10.01 24.99
N ASN A 173 -9.47 -10.77 23.96
CA ASN A 173 -10.21 -12.02 24.11
C ASN A 173 -9.25 -13.21 24.26
N THR A 174 -9.17 -13.77 25.47
CA THR A 174 -8.27 -14.89 25.79
C THR A 174 -8.62 -16.21 25.08
N CYS A 175 -9.81 -16.32 24.48
CA CYS A 175 -10.24 -17.49 23.72
C CYS A 175 -9.87 -17.41 22.23
N GLN A 176 -9.26 -16.29 21.79
CA GLN A 176 -8.91 -16.04 20.41
C GLN A 176 -7.39 -16.10 20.21
N THR A 177 -6.95 -16.48 19.01
CA THR A 177 -5.54 -16.42 18.61
C THR A 177 -5.01 -14.99 18.78
N THR A 178 -4.03 -14.83 19.69
CA THR A 178 -3.34 -13.55 19.91
C THR A 178 -2.38 -13.28 18.77
N ILE A 179 -2.46 -12.09 18.18
CA ILE A 179 -1.54 -11.64 17.12
C ILE A 179 -0.51 -10.69 17.74
N ASN A 180 0.77 -11.04 17.63
CA ASN A 180 1.90 -10.28 18.19
C ASN A 180 2.24 -9.07 17.30
N LEU A 181 1.32 -8.11 17.21
CA LEU A 181 1.47 -6.88 16.44
C LEU A 181 2.60 -6.01 17.02
N LYS A 182 3.60 -5.69 16.21
CA LYS A 182 4.78 -4.90 16.59
C LYS A 182 4.77 -3.47 16.08
N GLY A 183 4.19 -3.23 14.91
CA GLY A 183 4.16 -1.91 14.31
C GLY A 183 3.33 -1.85 13.03
N ILE A 184 3.07 -0.62 12.61
CA ILE A 184 2.42 -0.31 11.34
C ILE A 184 3.29 0.65 10.52
N ALA A 185 3.32 0.49 9.19
CA ALA A 185 3.97 1.40 8.26
C ALA A 185 3.04 1.70 7.08
N ILE A 186 2.92 2.96 6.67
CA ILE A 186 2.00 3.33 5.59
C ILE A 186 2.68 4.32 4.64
N GLY A 187 2.83 3.93 3.38
CA GLY A 187 3.39 4.74 2.30
C GLY A 187 2.34 5.66 1.69
N ASN A 188 2.69 6.94 1.48
CA ASN A 188 1.86 7.93 0.77
C ASN A 188 0.35 7.85 1.13
N ALA A 189 0.09 7.81 2.44
CA ALA A 189 -1.21 7.48 3.00
C ALA A 189 -2.18 8.65 2.89
N GLU A 190 -3.35 8.43 2.30
CA GLU A 190 -4.48 9.33 2.48
C GLU A 190 -5.07 9.06 3.87
N ILE A 191 -4.96 10.04 4.77
CA ILE A 191 -5.42 9.95 6.17
C ILE A 191 -6.67 10.80 6.36
N GLU A 192 -6.70 11.99 5.75
CA GLU A 192 -7.84 12.91 5.78
C GLU A 192 -7.99 13.60 4.41
N GLU A 193 -9.17 13.46 3.81
CA GLU A 193 -9.46 13.94 2.46
C GLU A 193 -9.31 15.48 2.31
N ASP A 194 -9.72 16.24 3.33
CA ASP A 194 -9.67 17.70 3.33
C ASP A 194 -8.22 18.22 3.24
N THR A 195 -7.35 17.71 4.11
CA THR A 195 -5.94 18.06 4.14
C THR A 195 -5.20 17.53 2.92
N ASN A 196 -5.60 16.37 2.39
CA ASN A 196 -5.05 15.81 1.17
C ASN A 196 -5.38 16.69 -0.04
N THR A 197 -6.65 17.11 -0.16
CA THR A 197 -7.10 17.98 -1.24
C THR A 197 -6.42 19.35 -1.19
N MET A 198 -6.31 19.96 -0.01
CA MET A 198 -5.58 21.22 0.19
C MET A 198 -4.10 21.08 -0.19
N ALA A 199 -3.43 20.05 0.33
CA ALA A 199 -2.03 19.75 0.07
C ALA A 199 -1.75 19.54 -1.43
N ARG A 200 -2.68 18.94 -2.16
CA ARG A 200 -2.57 18.73 -3.61
C ARG A 200 -2.53 20.03 -4.40
N TYR A 201 -3.38 21.00 -4.08
CA TYR A 201 -3.36 22.30 -4.78
C TYR A 201 -2.13 23.14 -4.39
N GLU A 202 -1.66 23.04 -3.14
CA GLU A 202 -0.35 23.58 -2.75
C GLU A 202 0.80 22.90 -3.51
N TYR A 203 0.72 21.60 -3.70
CA TYR A 203 1.72 20.85 -4.46
C TYR A 203 1.76 21.31 -5.93
N PHE A 204 0.60 21.50 -6.58
CA PHE A 204 0.55 22.03 -7.94
C PHE A 204 1.17 23.42 -8.06
N TRP A 205 0.88 24.31 -7.11
CA TRP A 205 1.45 25.66 -7.11
C TRP A 205 2.97 25.64 -6.87
N THR A 206 3.45 24.93 -5.84
CA THR A 206 4.88 24.85 -5.50
C THR A 206 5.73 24.19 -6.59
N HIS A 207 5.11 23.45 -7.52
CA HIS A 207 5.75 22.81 -8.66
C HIS A 207 5.42 23.51 -9.99
N ALA A 208 5.00 24.78 -9.96
CA ALA A 208 4.77 25.64 -11.11
C ALA A 208 3.73 25.11 -12.12
N MET A 209 2.78 24.29 -11.67
CA MET A 209 1.66 23.81 -12.48
C MET A 209 0.42 24.69 -12.35
N ASN A 210 0.32 25.47 -11.27
CA ASN A 210 -0.74 26.48 -11.09
C ASN A 210 -0.14 27.86 -10.84
N SER A 211 -0.81 28.88 -11.37
CA SER A 211 -0.46 30.29 -11.19
C SER A 211 -0.69 30.79 -9.76
N ASP A 212 -0.05 31.90 -9.40
CA ASP A 212 -0.28 32.57 -8.11
C ASP A 212 -1.74 33.00 -7.97
N GLU A 213 -2.37 33.46 -9.07
CA GLU A 213 -3.77 33.87 -9.10
C GLU A 213 -4.72 32.69 -8.84
N THR A 214 -4.49 31.56 -9.51
CA THR A 214 -5.28 30.35 -9.33
C THR A 214 -5.12 29.80 -7.91
N TYR A 215 -3.89 29.73 -7.41
CA TYR A 215 -3.62 29.27 -6.04
C TYR A 215 -4.29 30.17 -4.99
N ALA A 216 -4.20 31.49 -5.15
CA ALA A 216 -4.85 32.46 -4.26
C ALA A 216 -6.38 32.34 -4.30
N ALA A 217 -6.97 32.16 -5.48
CA ALA A 217 -8.41 31.96 -5.62
C ALA A 217 -8.88 30.66 -4.94
N ILE A 218 -8.16 29.56 -5.11
CA ILE A 218 -8.45 28.29 -4.42
C ILE A 218 -8.40 28.48 -2.91
N HIS A 219 -7.34 29.12 -2.39
CA HIS A 219 -7.20 29.39 -0.95
C HIS A 219 -8.28 30.30 -0.38
N GLN A 220 -8.79 31.23 -1.19
CA GLN A 220 -9.81 32.17 -0.77
C GLN A 220 -11.22 31.55 -0.76
N PHE A 221 -11.54 30.75 -1.78
CA PHE A 221 -12.92 30.32 -2.02
C PHE A 221 -13.20 28.86 -1.64
N CYS A 222 -12.18 28.02 -1.52
CA CYS A 222 -12.37 26.60 -1.22
C CYS A 222 -12.11 26.28 0.26
N ASN A 223 -13.06 25.58 0.89
CA ASN A 223 -12.95 25.10 2.27
C ASN A 223 -12.53 23.63 2.37
N PHE A 224 -12.41 22.93 1.23
CA PHE A 224 -12.01 21.53 1.09
C PHE A 224 -12.84 20.52 1.91
N SER A 225 -14.05 20.88 2.34
CA SER A 225 -14.91 20.01 3.18
C SER A 225 -15.64 18.91 2.39
N GLY A 226 -15.38 18.78 1.09
CA GLY A 226 -15.94 17.72 0.23
C GLY A 226 -17.43 17.85 -0.13
N VAL A 227 -18.14 18.88 0.37
CA VAL A 227 -19.59 19.07 0.15
C VAL A 227 -19.88 20.54 -0.19
N ASP A 228 -20.70 20.74 -1.23
CA ASP A 228 -21.26 22.03 -1.65
C ASP A 228 -20.24 23.18 -1.83
N TYR A 229 -19.31 23.01 -2.78
CA TYR A 229 -18.40 24.10 -3.16
C TYR A 229 -19.15 25.30 -3.75
N SER A 230 -18.68 26.51 -3.43
CA SER A 230 -19.18 27.72 -4.05
C SER A 230 -18.83 27.77 -5.55
N MET A 231 -19.56 28.58 -6.32
CA MET A 231 -19.29 28.74 -7.75
C MET A 231 -17.88 29.32 -8.00
N GLU A 232 -17.41 30.17 -7.09
CA GLU A 232 -16.06 30.74 -7.11
C GLU A 232 -15.01 29.64 -6.86
N CYS A 233 -15.23 28.74 -5.90
CA CYS A 233 -14.34 27.61 -5.69
C CYS A 233 -14.31 26.72 -6.94
N TYR A 234 -15.48 26.32 -7.48
CA TYR A 234 -15.51 25.52 -8.72
C TYR A 234 -14.74 26.16 -9.87
N SER A 235 -14.88 27.48 -10.03
CA SER A 235 -14.15 28.23 -11.07
C SER A 235 -12.64 28.19 -10.84
N ALA A 236 -12.19 28.32 -9.58
CA ALA A 236 -10.79 28.24 -9.22
C ALA A 236 -10.20 26.82 -9.41
N LEU A 237 -10.97 25.78 -9.07
CA LEU A 237 -10.59 24.38 -9.29
C LEU A 237 -10.51 24.06 -10.80
N ASP A 238 -11.43 24.59 -11.61
CA ASP A 238 -11.38 24.42 -13.07
C ASP A 238 -10.19 25.16 -13.69
N ALA A 239 -9.88 26.37 -13.23
CA ALA A 239 -8.67 27.09 -13.62
C ALA A 239 -7.40 26.27 -13.33
N SER A 240 -7.29 25.69 -12.13
CA SER A 240 -6.19 24.78 -11.77
C SER A 240 -6.11 23.56 -12.68
N ARG A 241 -7.26 22.95 -13.02
CA ARG A 241 -7.31 21.81 -13.94
C ARG A 241 -6.82 22.20 -15.33
N ASN A 242 -7.23 23.36 -15.84
CA ASN A 242 -6.84 23.84 -17.18
C ASN A 242 -5.36 24.23 -17.25
N GLU A 243 -4.84 24.92 -16.22
CA GLU A 243 -3.42 25.31 -16.13
C GLU A 243 -2.50 24.09 -16.05
N ARG A 244 -2.84 23.12 -15.19
CA ARG A 244 -2.04 21.90 -14.98
C ARG A 244 -2.03 20.99 -16.21
N GLY A 245 -3.13 20.92 -16.95
CA GLY A 245 -3.27 20.06 -18.12
C GLY A 245 -3.27 18.56 -17.78
N ASN A 246 -2.84 17.74 -18.75
CA ASN A 246 -2.84 16.28 -18.65
C ASN A 246 -1.49 15.76 -18.14
N ILE A 247 -1.38 15.62 -16.82
CA ILE A 247 -0.20 15.04 -16.15
C ILE A 247 -0.57 13.73 -15.47
N GLU A 248 0.44 12.89 -15.21
CA GLU A 248 0.32 11.78 -14.30
C GLU A 248 0.35 12.30 -12.85
N PHE A 249 -0.69 11.97 -12.06
CA PHE A 249 -0.78 12.41 -10.66
C PHE A 249 0.16 11.60 -9.75
N ASP A 250 0.51 10.43 -10.23
CA ASP A 250 1.32 9.46 -9.55
C ASP A 250 2.84 9.77 -9.65
N ASP A 251 3.24 10.49 -10.69
CA ASP A 251 4.54 11.12 -10.82
C ASP A 251 4.39 12.27 -11.82
N ILE A 252 4.45 13.51 -11.30
CA ILE A 252 4.26 14.71 -12.14
C ILE A 252 5.30 14.87 -13.25
N TYR A 253 6.40 14.11 -13.22
CA TYR A 253 7.43 14.10 -14.27
C TYR A 253 7.26 12.94 -15.25
N ALA A 254 6.36 12.00 -14.99
CA ALA A 254 6.06 10.88 -15.88
C ALA A 254 5.05 11.27 -16.97
N SER A 255 5.08 10.52 -18.07
CA SER A 255 4.02 10.59 -19.07
C SER A 255 2.80 9.81 -18.58
N PRO A 256 1.56 10.32 -18.80
CA PRO A 256 0.35 9.55 -18.51
C PRO A 256 0.37 8.19 -19.19
N CYS A 257 -0.02 7.15 -18.46
CA CYS A 257 -0.10 5.79 -19.02
C CYS A 257 -1.15 5.71 -20.14
N ASN A 258 -0.81 5.02 -21.23
CA ASN A 258 -1.78 4.59 -22.26
C ASN A 258 -2.26 3.17 -21.94
N ASP A 259 -3.54 3.02 -21.63
CA ASP A 259 -4.18 1.74 -21.33
C ASP A 259 -4.27 0.88 -22.61
N SER A 260 -3.23 0.09 -22.91
CA SER A 260 -3.21 -0.69 -24.15
C SER A 260 -2.64 -2.10 -24.03
N LEU A 261 -2.50 -2.66 -22.82
CA LEU A 261 -2.04 -4.03 -22.64
C LEU A 261 -2.93 -4.77 -21.64
N LEU A 262 -3.90 -5.53 -22.16
CA LEU A 262 -4.58 -6.59 -21.42
C LEU A 262 -3.98 -7.94 -21.84
N ALA A 263 -3.40 -8.67 -20.89
CA ALA A 263 -2.98 -10.05 -21.06
C ALA A 263 -4.09 -11.02 -20.60
N ASP A 264 -4.15 -12.23 -21.16
CA ASP A 264 -5.09 -13.27 -20.71
C ASP A 264 -4.74 -13.74 -19.29
N PRO A 265 -5.61 -13.54 -18.27
CA PRO A 265 -5.29 -13.86 -16.88
C PRO A 265 -5.37 -15.36 -16.54
N LYS A 266 -5.91 -16.21 -17.44
CA LYS A 266 -6.17 -17.64 -17.16
C LYS A 266 -4.96 -18.46 -16.70
N PRO A 267 -3.75 -18.31 -17.29
CA PRO A 267 -2.59 -19.06 -16.82
C PRO A 267 -2.19 -18.69 -15.40
N SER A 268 -2.22 -17.38 -15.09
CA SER A 268 -1.84 -16.85 -13.77
C SER A 268 -2.87 -17.24 -12.71
N SER A 269 -4.17 -17.13 -13.01
CA SER A 269 -5.22 -17.50 -12.07
C SER A 269 -5.12 -18.99 -11.68
N LYS A 270 -4.84 -19.87 -12.65
CA LYS A 270 -4.67 -21.30 -12.38
C LYS A 270 -3.48 -21.59 -11.45
N ALA A 271 -2.34 -20.92 -11.67
CA ALA A 271 -1.16 -21.13 -10.84
C ALA A 271 -1.34 -20.60 -9.41
N LEU A 272 -2.14 -19.54 -9.26
CA LEU A 272 -2.48 -18.91 -7.99
C LEU A 272 -3.59 -19.63 -7.21
N HIS A 273 -4.15 -20.73 -7.74
CA HIS A 273 -5.36 -21.39 -7.22
C HIS A 273 -6.57 -20.44 -7.17
N ALA A 274 -6.63 -19.47 -8.09
CA ALA A 274 -7.62 -18.41 -8.17
C ALA A 274 -8.59 -18.58 -9.34
N SER A 275 -9.83 -18.08 -9.16
CA SER A 275 -10.82 -18.01 -10.23
C SER A 275 -10.71 -16.68 -10.98
N ALA A 276 -10.55 -16.73 -12.31
CA ALA A 276 -10.61 -15.53 -13.16
C ALA A 276 -12.04 -15.05 -13.48
N ASN A 277 -13.07 -15.81 -13.07
CA ASN A 277 -14.47 -15.43 -13.30
C ASN A 277 -14.84 -14.28 -12.34
N GLY A 278 -14.93 -13.05 -12.86
CA GLY A 278 -15.32 -11.87 -12.07
C GLY A 278 -14.28 -10.76 -12.00
N LEU A 279 -13.11 -10.90 -12.64
CA LEU A 279 -12.18 -9.78 -12.84
C LEU A 279 -12.88 -8.70 -13.68
N THR A 280 -13.32 -7.62 -13.03
CA THR A 280 -13.83 -6.44 -13.73
C THR A 280 -12.67 -5.53 -14.09
N ASP A 281 -12.53 -5.23 -15.38
CA ASP A 281 -11.49 -4.35 -15.93
C ASP A 281 -11.53 -2.97 -15.26
N GLU A 282 -10.53 -2.68 -14.43
CA GLU A 282 -9.84 -1.37 -14.30
C GLU A 282 -8.87 -1.45 -13.11
N TRP A 283 -7.64 -1.87 -13.37
CA TRP A 283 -6.52 -1.66 -12.45
C TRP A 283 -6.17 -0.16 -12.47
N ARG A 284 -6.44 0.58 -11.39
CA ARG A 284 -6.13 2.03 -11.30
C ARG A 284 -4.82 2.31 -10.56
N ASN A 285 -3.96 3.12 -11.18
CA ASN A 285 -2.60 3.42 -10.72
C ASN A 285 -2.56 4.26 -9.43
N CYS A 286 -1.46 4.13 -8.67
CA CYS A 286 -1.16 4.91 -7.47
C CYS A 286 0.34 5.38 -7.50
N GLY A 287 0.69 6.66 -7.23
CA GLY A 287 2.06 7.29 -7.30
C GLY A 287 2.20 8.59 -6.44
N GLY A 288 3.44 9.09 -6.09
CA GLY A 288 4.05 9.54 -4.77
C GLY A 288 5.23 10.51 -4.89
N ASP A 289 5.90 10.97 -3.81
CA ASP A 289 6.82 12.16 -3.58
C ASP A 289 6.94 13.25 -4.68
N THR A 290 7.12 12.87 -5.93
CA THR A 290 6.49 13.46 -7.13
C THR A 290 4.94 13.44 -7.11
N ASN A 291 4.33 13.32 -5.91
CA ASN A 291 2.96 12.87 -5.71
C ASN A 291 2.05 14.06 -5.81
N ALA A 292 1.17 14.08 -6.79
CA ALA A 292 0.02 14.97 -6.71
C ALA A 292 -1.18 14.33 -6.02
N ARG A 293 -1.33 13.00 -6.02
CA ARG A 293 -2.44 12.26 -5.38
C ARG A 293 -2.45 12.37 -3.85
N VAL A 294 -1.29 12.16 -3.21
CA VAL A 294 -1.06 12.27 -1.75
C VAL A 294 0.31 12.89 -1.45
N PRO A 295 0.44 14.22 -1.59
CA PRO A 295 1.71 14.92 -1.39
C PRO A 295 2.26 14.77 0.03
N VAL A 296 3.58 14.93 0.18
CA VAL A 296 4.27 14.96 1.49
C VAL A 296 3.64 15.96 2.47
N SER A 297 3.12 17.10 1.96
CA SER A 297 2.43 18.10 2.78
C SER A 297 1.14 17.55 3.41
N SER A 298 0.40 16.66 2.74
CA SER A 298 -0.81 16.04 3.29
C SER A 298 -0.49 15.28 4.59
N THR A 299 0.48 14.36 4.54
CA THR A 299 0.89 13.59 5.73
C THR A 299 1.42 14.51 6.84
N ARG A 300 2.14 15.58 6.50
CA ARG A 300 2.60 16.57 7.48
C ARG A 300 1.43 17.30 8.15
N TYR A 301 0.39 17.67 7.41
CA TYR A 301 -0.80 18.29 7.98
C TYR A 301 -1.49 17.37 8.98
N SER A 302 -1.71 16.10 8.63
CA SER A 302 -2.31 15.12 9.54
C SER A 302 -1.46 14.87 10.78
N ILE A 303 -0.13 14.70 10.65
CA ILE A 303 0.77 14.52 11.80
C ILE A 303 0.77 15.76 12.71
N ASN A 304 0.75 16.97 12.15
CA ASN A 304 0.74 18.21 12.93
C ASN A 304 -0.51 18.35 13.81
N LYS A 305 -1.67 17.82 13.37
CA LYS A 305 -2.90 17.78 14.17
C LYS A 305 -2.76 16.91 15.44
N LEU A 306 -1.90 15.88 15.42
CA LEU A 306 -1.65 15.00 16.57
C LEU A 306 -0.84 15.66 17.69
N ARG A 307 -0.12 16.76 17.40
CA ARG A 307 0.70 17.51 18.37
C ARG A 307 1.68 16.62 19.15
N LEU A 308 2.29 15.65 18.48
CA LEU A 308 3.26 14.74 19.08
C LEU A 308 4.58 15.46 19.40
N LEU A 309 5.26 15.01 20.46
CA LEU A 309 6.58 15.54 20.85
C LEU A 309 7.67 14.98 19.94
N ILE A 310 8.53 15.84 19.42
CA ILE A 310 9.72 15.44 18.65
C ILE A 310 10.75 14.82 19.61
N GLN A 311 11.19 13.60 19.30
CA GLN A 311 12.27 12.90 20.00
C GLN A 311 13.61 13.08 19.28
N ASN A 312 13.63 12.91 17.96
CA ASN A 312 14.80 13.20 17.12
C ASN A 312 14.43 14.17 16.01
N SER A 313 15.15 15.29 15.95
CA SER A 313 14.89 16.37 15.00
C SER A 313 15.09 15.93 13.55
N TRP A 314 14.40 16.63 12.65
CA TRP A 314 14.48 16.45 11.20
C TRP A 314 15.94 16.41 10.72
N ARG A 315 16.31 15.32 10.03
CA ARG A 315 17.65 15.14 9.46
C ARG A 315 17.59 14.37 8.14
N PRO A 316 18.59 14.50 7.26
CA PRO A 316 18.73 13.58 6.13
C PRO A 316 19.06 12.17 6.60
N TRP A 317 18.67 11.18 5.80
CA TRP A 317 19.14 9.79 5.89
C TRP A 317 19.71 9.35 4.55
N TYR A 318 20.58 8.33 4.55
CA TYR A 318 21.43 8.00 3.42
C TYR A 318 21.34 6.53 2.97
N THR A 319 21.50 6.34 1.67
CA THR A 319 21.74 5.03 1.01
C THR A 319 22.82 5.24 -0.03
N ASN A 320 23.84 4.38 -0.07
CA ASN A 320 24.96 4.46 -1.04
C ASN A 320 25.60 5.86 -1.15
N ASN A 321 25.89 6.50 -0.01
CA ASN A 321 26.48 7.85 0.07
C ASN A 321 25.66 8.95 -0.64
N GLN A 322 24.37 8.71 -0.87
CA GLN A 322 23.43 9.70 -1.38
C GLN A 322 22.30 9.90 -0.36
N VAL A 323 21.77 11.12 -0.30
CA VAL A 323 20.58 11.41 0.53
C VAL A 323 19.41 10.58 0.00
N GLY A 324 18.96 9.61 0.79
CA GLY A 324 17.79 8.78 0.51
C GLY A 324 16.49 9.53 0.77
N GLY A 325 16.53 10.51 1.67
CA GLY A 325 15.42 11.40 2.01
C GLY A 325 15.67 12.04 3.36
N TYR A 326 14.60 12.34 4.09
CA TYR A 326 14.66 12.95 5.40
C TYR A 326 13.77 12.24 6.40
N VAL A 327 14.11 12.32 7.69
CA VAL A 327 13.40 11.63 8.76
C VAL A 327 13.28 12.51 9.99
N VAL A 328 12.14 12.43 10.68
CA VAL A 328 11.89 12.97 12.01
C VAL A 328 11.20 11.90 12.84
N GLU A 329 11.60 11.78 14.11
CA GLU A 329 10.97 10.89 15.06
C GLU A 329 10.19 11.71 16.08
N TYR A 330 8.92 11.37 16.21
CA TYR A 330 8.03 11.79 17.28
C TYR A 330 7.82 10.64 18.27
N LYS A 331 7.30 10.95 19.45
CA LYS A 331 6.91 9.92 20.43
C LYS A 331 5.90 8.94 19.82
N GLY A 332 6.36 7.73 19.49
CA GLY A 332 5.55 6.65 18.94
C GLY A 332 5.26 6.74 17.44
N LEU A 333 5.89 7.67 16.70
CA LEU A 333 5.68 7.83 15.26
C LEU A 333 6.96 8.31 14.58
N VAL A 334 7.33 7.68 13.48
CA VAL A 334 8.41 8.15 12.59
C VAL A 334 7.79 8.64 11.29
N PHE A 335 8.22 9.81 10.83
CA PHE A 335 7.90 10.32 9.51
C PHE A 335 9.17 10.39 8.68
N ALA A 336 9.13 9.76 7.50
CA ALA A 336 10.25 9.76 6.55
C ALA A 336 9.77 10.13 5.15
N THR A 337 10.63 10.84 4.40
CA THR A 337 10.47 11.03 2.96
C THR A 337 11.45 10.14 2.21
N VAL A 338 11.12 9.78 0.97
CA VAL A 338 12.00 9.07 0.04
C VAL A 338 12.19 9.94 -1.18
N ARG A 339 13.39 10.50 -1.34
CA ARG A 339 13.69 11.45 -2.39
C ARG A 339 13.50 10.82 -3.77
N GLY A 340 12.74 11.48 -4.64
CA GLY A 340 12.59 11.10 -6.05
C GLY A 340 11.79 9.82 -6.25
N ALA A 341 10.83 9.57 -5.36
CA ALA A 341 9.94 8.42 -5.41
C ALA A 341 8.52 8.84 -5.80
N GLY A 342 7.85 7.99 -6.57
CA GLY A 342 6.39 7.88 -6.64
C GLY A 342 5.79 7.30 -5.34
N HIS A 343 4.57 6.73 -5.38
CA HIS A 343 3.69 6.45 -4.16
C HIS A 343 3.78 5.04 -3.85
N LYS A 344 3.73 4.25 -4.92
CA LYS A 344 4.53 3.06 -5.15
C LYS A 344 6.02 3.33 -4.91
N VAL A 345 6.40 3.85 -3.74
CA VAL A 345 7.77 4.19 -3.36
C VAL A 345 8.72 3.01 -3.65
N PRO A 346 8.35 1.74 -3.38
CA PRO A 346 9.17 0.59 -3.74
C PRO A 346 9.36 0.36 -5.26
N SER A 347 8.46 0.87 -6.11
CA SER A 347 8.65 0.82 -7.57
C SER A 347 9.69 1.84 -8.04
N TYR A 348 9.62 3.08 -7.53
CA TYR A 348 10.44 4.19 -8.01
C TYR A 348 11.83 4.22 -7.37
N GLN A 349 11.92 3.89 -6.08
CA GLN A 349 13.15 3.93 -5.30
C GLN A 349 13.32 2.62 -4.51
N PRO A 350 13.45 1.47 -5.20
CA PRO A 350 13.38 0.13 -4.59
C PRO A 350 14.39 -0.09 -3.46
N GLU A 351 15.65 0.29 -3.67
CA GLU A 351 16.70 0.15 -2.65
C GLU A 351 16.43 1.00 -1.40
N ARG A 352 16.00 2.25 -1.60
CA ARG A 352 15.66 3.19 -0.52
C ARG A 352 14.43 2.72 0.26
N ALA A 353 13.44 2.16 -0.45
CA ALA A 353 12.25 1.58 0.16
C ALA A 353 12.61 0.38 1.04
N LEU A 354 13.43 -0.56 0.52
CA LEU A 354 13.90 -1.70 1.30
C LEU A 354 14.73 -1.27 2.52
N THR A 355 15.55 -0.22 2.38
CA THR A 355 16.31 0.36 3.52
C THR A 355 15.38 0.82 4.62
N LEU A 356 14.36 1.62 4.30
CA LEU A 356 13.39 2.10 5.29
C LEU A 356 12.56 0.96 5.89
N PHE A 357 12.13 0.01 5.07
CA PHE A 357 11.38 -1.14 5.54
C PHE A 357 12.19 -1.99 6.52
N SER A 358 13.47 -2.23 6.23
CA SER A 358 14.36 -2.96 7.13
C SER A 358 14.55 -2.22 8.46
N SER A 359 14.79 -0.90 8.41
CA SER A 359 14.86 -0.07 9.63
C SER A 359 13.56 -0.11 10.45
N PHE A 360 12.40 -0.10 9.79
CA PHE A 360 11.09 -0.23 10.44
C PHE A 360 10.94 -1.57 11.18
N LEU A 361 11.29 -2.69 10.54
CA LEU A 361 11.23 -4.02 11.17
C LEU A 361 12.18 -4.13 12.37
N GLU A 362 13.32 -3.46 12.32
CA GLU A 362 14.32 -3.41 13.40
C GLU A 362 13.94 -2.43 14.53
N GLY A 363 12.90 -1.62 14.35
CA GLY A 363 12.54 -0.56 15.29
C GLY A 363 13.60 0.56 15.37
N ALA A 364 14.30 0.81 14.27
CA ALA A 364 15.40 1.76 14.17
C ALA A 364 15.11 2.88 13.15
N LEU A 365 15.83 4.00 13.26
CA LEU A 365 15.83 5.04 12.24
C LEU A 365 16.86 4.71 11.13
N PRO A 366 16.58 5.09 9.87
CA PRO A 366 17.55 4.92 8.79
C PRO A 366 18.85 5.68 9.06
N LEU A 367 19.96 5.17 8.54
CA LEU A 367 21.29 5.62 8.91
C LEU A 367 21.53 7.13 8.63
N PRO A 368 22.23 7.83 9.53
CA PRO A 368 22.73 9.19 9.31
C PRO A 368 23.84 9.21 8.24
N PRO A 369 24.35 10.39 7.83
CA PRO A 369 25.49 10.48 6.91
C PRO A 369 26.69 9.66 7.43
N PRO A 370 27.47 9.02 6.54
CA PRO A 370 28.75 8.44 6.92
C PRO A 370 29.64 9.53 7.54
N SER A 371 30.23 9.23 8.69
CA SER A 371 31.16 10.12 9.40
C SER A 371 32.45 10.34 8.63
#